data_AF-A0A3D4IDK9-F1
#
_entry.id   AF-A0A3D4IDK9-F1
#
_cell.length_a   1.000
_cell.length_b   1.000
_cell.length_c   1.000
_cell.angle_alpha   90.00
_cell.angle_beta   90.00
_cell.angle_gamma   90.00
#
_symmetry.space_group_name_H-M   'P 1'
#
loop_
_entity.id
_entity.type
_entity.pdbx_description
1 polymer ?
#
loop_
_entity_poly.entity_id
_entity_poly.type
_entity_poly.pdbx_seq_one_letter_code
_entity_poly.pdbx_strand_id
1 'polypeptide(L)' 'MIPPPYSIRLSDMQSLPIIERLNEAIFGDRYIIARMDREDLTVLLAYFEGLPVGFKIGYMGNEKVFY' A
#
# COMPACT_ATOMS: atom_id res chain seq x y z
N MET A 1 -10.86 22.50 12.74
CA MET A 1 -10.71 21.93 11.39
C MET A 1 -11.02 20.44 11.50
N ILE A 2 -11.98 19.93 10.74
CA ILE A 2 -12.28 18.49 10.73
C ILE A 2 -11.27 17.84 9.77
N PRO A 3 -10.51 16.81 10.18
CA PRO A 3 -9.59 16.13 9.28
C PRO A 3 -10.37 15.53 8.10
N PRO A 4 -9.78 15.49 6.89
CA PRO A 4 -10.43 14.90 5.74
C PRO A 4 -10.78 13.44 6.03
N PRO A 5 -11.89 12.92 5.45
CA PRO A 5 -12.29 11.54 5.65
C PRO A 5 -11.30 10.56 5.00
N TYR A 6 -10.36 11.04 4.19
CA TYR A 6 -9.34 10.24 3.54
C TYR A 6 -7.94 10.54 4.08
N SER A 7 -7.09 9.50 4.10
CA SER A 7 -5.67 9.64 4.42
C SER A 7 -4.83 8.62 3.65
N ILE A 8 -3.56 8.94 3.42
CA ILE A 8 -2.57 8.02 2.87
C ILE A 8 -1.48 7.81 3.94
N ARG A 9 -1.07 6.57 4.16
CA ARG A 9 -0.06 6.22 5.17
C ARG A 9 1.00 5.30 4.58
N LEU A 10 2.25 5.53 4.96
CA LEU A 10 3.32 4.55 4.77
C LEU A 10 2.95 3.25 5.48
N SER A 11 3.19 2.14 4.80
CA SER A 11 2.86 0.80 5.26
C SER A 11 4.13 0.00 5.51
N ASP A 12 4.04 -0.95 6.43
CA ASP A 12 5.10 -1.86 6.84
C ASP A 12 4.67 -3.32 6.69
N MET A 13 5.51 -4.25 7.12
CA MET A 13 5.21 -5.69 7.09
C MET A 13 3.93 -6.07 7.85
N GLN A 14 3.51 -5.32 8.87
CA GLN A 14 2.28 -5.60 9.61
C GLN A 14 1.03 -5.34 8.77
N SER A 15 1.18 -4.51 7.73
CA SER A 15 0.11 -4.16 6.80
C SER A 15 -0.09 -5.21 5.70
N LEU A 16 0.79 -6.21 5.57
CA LEU A 16 0.73 -7.23 4.52
C LEU A 16 -0.64 -7.94 4.43
N PRO A 17 -1.27 -8.41 5.53
CA PRO A 17 -2.57 -9.07 5.44
C PRO A 17 -3.69 -8.14 4.92
N ILE A 18 -3.58 -6.83 5.16
CA ILE A 18 -4.53 -5.84 4.65
C ILE A 18 -4.33 -5.69 3.14
N ILE A 19 -3.08 -5.61 2.70
CA ILE A 19 -2.74 -5.43 1.28
C ILE A 19 -3.12 -6.68 0.48
N GLU A 20 -2.89 -7.89 1.00
CA GLU A 20 -3.29 -9.14 0.34
C GLU A 20 -4.81 -9.21 0.14
N ARG A 21 -5.57 -8.82 1.16
CA ARG A 21 -7.04 -8.73 1.06
C ARG A 21 -7.50 -7.69 0.05
N LEU A 22 -6.86 -6.53 0.00
CA LEU A 22 -7.17 -5.50 -0.99
C LEU A 22 -6.79 -5.96 -2.40
N ASN A 23 -5.65 -6.62 -2.56
CA ASN A 23 -5.20 -7.16 -3.84
C ASN A 23 -6.19 -8.21 -4.37
N GLU A 24 -6.67 -9.08 -3.49
CA GLU A 24 -7.71 -10.06 -3.83
C GLU A 24 -9.02 -9.38 -4.21
N ALA A 25 -9.45 -8.37 -3.45
CA ALA A 25 -10.69 -7.65 -3.72
C ALA A 25 -10.64 -6.82 -5.02
N ILE A 26 -9.47 -6.24 -5.35
CA ILE A 26 -9.30 -5.34 -6.50
C ILE A 26 -8.97 -6.13 -7.78
N PHE A 27 -8.12 -7.15 -7.69
CA PHE A 27 -7.55 -7.87 -8.84
C PHE A 27 -7.92 -9.35 -8.91
N GLY A 28 -8.59 -9.90 -7.89
CA GLY A 28 -8.95 -11.32 -7.84
C GLY A 28 -7.77 -12.26 -7.51
N ASP A 29 -6.64 -11.72 -7.06
CA ASP A 29 -5.44 -12.49 -6.72
C ASP A 29 -4.92 -12.08 -5.34
N ARG A 30 -4.54 -13.05 -4.51
CA ARG A 30 -3.88 -12.79 -3.23
C ARG A 30 -2.39 -12.54 -3.37
N TYR A 31 -1.78 -12.99 -4.47
CA TYR A 31 -0.35 -12.90 -4.66
C TYR A 31 0.08 -11.45 -4.95
N ILE A 32 0.86 -10.89 -4.05
CA ILE A 32 1.54 -9.62 -4.26
C ILE A 32 2.93 -9.93 -4.82
N ILE A 33 3.19 -9.48 -6.05
CA ILE A 33 4.48 -9.69 -6.75
C ILE A 33 5.66 -9.08 -5.96
N ALA A 34 5.39 -8.01 -5.22
CA ALA A 34 6.38 -7.31 -4.42
C ALA A 34 6.62 -8.04 -3.08
N ARG A 35 7.85 -8.51 -2.84
CA ARG A 35 8.25 -8.91 -1.49
C ARG A 35 8.40 -7.65 -0.63
N MET A 36 7.51 -7.45 0.32
CA MET A 36 7.48 -6.24 1.16
C MET A 36 8.69 -6.06 2.09
N ASP A 37 9.61 -7.02 2.11
CA ASP A 37 10.87 -6.99 2.84
C ASP A 37 12.00 -6.26 2.09
N ARG A 38 11.78 -5.83 0.85
CA ARG A 38 12.79 -5.08 0.10
C ARG A 38 12.88 -3.65 0.61
N GLU A 39 14.09 -3.21 0.89
CA GLU A 39 14.39 -1.84 1.33
C GLU A 39 14.10 -0.78 0.27
N ASP A 40 14.02 -1.17 -1.01
CA ASP A 40 13.72 -0.29 -2.14
C ASP A 40 12.22 -0.17 -2.45
N LEU A 41 11.37 -0.76 -1.62
CA LEU A 41 9.91 -0.67 -1.77
C LEU A 41 9.32 0.40 -0.86
N THR A 42 8.46 1.21 -1.45
CA THR A 42 7.55 2.07 -0.72
C THR A 42 6.12 1.59 -0.93
N VAL A 43 5.41 1.33 0.16
CA VAL A 43 4.01 0.94 0.12
C VAL A 43 3.18 1.98 0.85
N LEU A 44 2.11 2.42 0.18
CA LEU A 44 1.17 3.40 0.67
C LEU A 44 -0.21 2.77 0.76
N LEU A 45 -0.86 2.88 1.92
CA LEU A 45 -2.25 2.49 2.13
C LEU A 45 -3.15 3.74 2.14
N ALA A 46 -4.21 3.68 1.34
CA ALA A 46 -5.26 4.68 1.31
C ALA A 46 -6.39 4.26 2.25
N TYR A 47 -6.87 5.22 3.03
CA TYR A 47 -7.97 5.05 3.96
C TYR A 47 -9.12 6.00 3.60
N PHE A 48 -10.36 5.54 3.78
CA PHE A 48 -11.58 6.36 3.78
C PHE A 48 -12.38 6.03 5.04
N GLU A 49 -12.72 7.04 5.84
CA GLU A 49 -13.39 6.90 7.14
C GLU A 49 -12.70 5.88 8.08
N GLY A 50 -11.36 5.81 7.99
CA GLY A 50 -10.54 4.88 8.79
C GLY A 50 -10.48 3.45 8.24
N LEU A 51 -11.21 3.13 7.17
CA LEU A 51 -11.16 1.83 6.50
C LEU A 51 -10.15 1.82 5.36
N PRO A 52 -9.33 0.77 5.21
CA PRO A 52 -8.41 0.66 4.09
C PRO A 52 -9.20 0.40 2.80
N VAL A 53 -8.97 1.22 1.77
CA VAL A 53 -9.73 1.18 0.50
C VAL A 53 -8.85 0.97 -0.73
N GLY A 54 -7.53 1.04 -0.58
CA GLY A 54 -6.61 0.83 -1.68
C GLY A 54 -5.17 0.94 -1.23
N PHE A 55 -4.26 0.59 -2.14
CA PHE A 55 -2.83 0.69 -1.89
C PHE A 55 -2.08 1.04 -3.18
N LYS A 56 -0.88 1.57 -3.03
CA LYS A 56 0.08 1.75 -4.12
C LYS A 56 1.43 1.20 -3.66
N ILE A 57 2.02 0.40 -4.52
CA ILE A 57 3.40 -0.07 -4.39
C ILE A 57 4.23 0.72 -5.38
N GLY A 58 5.31 1.31 -4.89
CA GLY A 58 6.33 2.00 -5.69
C GLY A 58 7.68 1.34 -5.50
N TYR A 59 8.38 1.07 -6.61
CA TYR A 59 9.75 0.56 -6.57
C TYR A 59 10.72 1.72 -6.76
N MET A 60 11.66 1.90 -5.85
CA MET A 60 12.75 2.85 -6.02
C MET A 60 13.76 2.26 -7.02
N GLY A 61 13.70 2.71 -8.27
CA GLY A 61 14.68 2.30 -9.30
C GLY A 61 16.07 2.90 -9.06
N ASN A 62 16.12 4.09 -8.45
CA ASN A 62 17.29 4.78 -7.88
C ASN A 62 16.79 5.89 -6.94
N GLU A 63 17.69 6.63 -6.26
CA GLU A 63 17.36 7.70 -5.30
C GLU A 63 16.34 8.77 -5.80
N LYS A 64 16.03 8.82 -7.10
CA LYS A 64 15.19 9.85 -7.71
C LYS A 64 14.02 9.32 -8.57
N VAL A 65 13.84 8.00 -8.70
CA VAL A 65 12.82 7.43 -9.60
C VAL A 65 12.01 6.34 -8.89
N PHE A 66 10.69 6.56 -8.82
CA PHE A 66 9.71 5.60 -8.33
C PHE A 66 8.75 5.19 -9.47
N TYR A 67 8.55 3.89 -9.69
CA TYR A 67 7.58 3.32 -10.65
C TYR A 67 6.38 2.68 -9.92
#